data_AF-A0A835RY19-F1
#
_entry.id   AF-A0A835RY19-F1
#
_cell.length_a   1.000
_cell.length_b   1.000
_cell.length_c   1.000
_cell.angle_alpha   90.00
_cell.angle_beta   90.00
_cell.angle_gamma   90.00
#
_symmetry.space_group_name_H-M   'P 1'
#
loop_
_entity.id
_entity.type
_entity.pdbx_description
1 polymer ?
#
loop_
_entity_poly.entity_id
_entity_poly.type
_entity_poly.pdbx_seq_one_letter_code
_entity_poly.pdbx_strand_id
1 'polypeptide(L)'
;MAEDLVLDTAIRDWVLVPLSVVMVLIGILRYFVGKLMRSFQTPDEKKVREGQLILRARNLRAAGGFIPGKSFRSRRFYYTNEENGLLFVPKGQAQNPQAQMFSDPNMAMDMMKKNLSMIIPQSLTFAWVNFFFSGFVAAKYPSH
;
A
#
# COMPACT_ATOMS: atom_id res chain seq x y z
N MET A 1 -43.43 -19.88 -13.82
CA MET A 1 -44.17 -19.02 -12.87
C MET A 1 -43.12 -18.39 -11.98
N ALA A 2 -42.79 -17.13 -12.24
CA ALA A 2 -41.85 -16.39 -11.40
C ALA A 2 -42.61 -16.07 -10.12
N GLU A 3 -42.24 -16.71 -9.01
CA GLU A 3 -42.74 -16.32 -7.71
C GLU A 3 -42.16 -14.93 -7.45
N ASP A 4 -43.01 -13.90 -7.57
CA ASP A 4 -42.71 -12.55 -7.14
C ASP A 4 -42.44 -12.67 -5.64
N LEU A 5 -41.16 -12.69 -5.29
CA LEU A 5 -40.69 -12.72 -3.92
C LEU A 5 -41.02 -11.36 -3.32
N VAL A 6 -42.28 -11.20 -2.88
CA VAL A 6 -42.77 -10.04 -2.15
C VAL A 6 -42.06 -10.07 -0.80
N LEU A 7 -40.87 -9.45 -0.75
CA LEU A 7 -40.22 -9.13 0.50
C LEU A 7 -41.18 -8.20 1.25
N ASP A 8 -41.70 -8.69 2.37
CA ASP A 8 -42.55 -7.94 3.29
C ASP A 8 -41.93 -6.55 3.55
N THR A 9 -42.61 -5.51 3.07
CA THR A 9 -42.14 -4.12 3.11
C THR A 9 -41.82 -3.68 4.53
N ALA A 10 -42.55 -4.22 5.52
CA ALA A 10 -42.30 -3.97 6.92
C ALA A 10 -40.96 -4.55 7.39
N ILE A 11 -40.61 -5.77 6.99
CA ILE A 11 -39.33 -6.41 7.35
C ILE A 11 -38.17 -5.69 6.66
N ARG A 12 -38.35 -5.28 5.40
CA ARG A 12 -37.34 -4.51 4.66
C ARG A 12 -37.06 -3.16 5.34
N ASP A 13 -38.07 -2.36 5.64
CA ASP A 13 -37.82 -1.01 6.16
C ASP A 13 -37.36 -1.02 7.62
N TRP A 14 -37.84 -1.96 8.42
CA TRP A 14 -37.47 -2.07 9.84
C TRP A 14 -36.16 -2.81 10.10
N VAL A 15 -35.68 -3.64 9.18
CA VAL A 15 -34.42 -4.37 9.35
C VAL A 15 -33.31 -3.80 8.47
N LEU A 16 -33.60 -3.47 7.22
CA LEU A 16 -32.60 -3.04 6.24
C LEU A 16 -32.11 -1.61 6.52
N VAL A 17 -33.00 -0.70 6.95
CA VAL A 17 -32.60 0.67 7.31
C VAL A 17 -31.69 0.68 8.55
N PRO A 18 -32.05 0.08 9.70
CA PRO A 18 -31.14 0.03 10.85
C PRO A 18 -29.84 -0.71 10.55
N LEU A 19 -29.91 -1.81 9.79
CA LEU A 19 -28.72 -2.57 9.40
C LEU A 19 -27.78 -1.74 8.49
N SER A 20 -28.32 -0.94 7.57
CA SER A 20 -27.52 -0.02 6.75
C SER A 20 -26.81 1.05 7.59
N VAL A 21 -27.48 1.60 8.61
CA VAL A 21 -26.88 2.58 9.53
C VAL A 21 -25.75 1.95 10.34
N VAL A 22 -25.97 0.74 10.86
CA VAL A 22 -24.93 -0.02 11.59
C VAL A 22 -23.74 -0.33 10.68
N MET A 23 -23.97 -0.68 9.41
CA MET A 23 -22.89 -0.91 8.43
C MET A 23 -22.03 0.35 8.20
N VAL A 24 -22.67 1.52 8.09
CA VAL A 24 -21.95 2.80 7.96
C VAL A 24 -21.14 3.10 9.23
N LEU A 25 -21.72 2.91 10.41
CA LEU A 25 -21.04 3.14 11.69
C LEU A 25 -19.83 2.21 11.87
N ILE A 26 -19.94 0.93 11.51
CA ILE A 26 -18.82 -0.02 11.56
C ILE A 26 -17.73 0.39 10.55
N GLY A 27 -18.11 0.85 9.35
CA GLY A 27 -17.17 1.36 8.34
C GLY A 27 -16.38 2.56 8.85
N ILE A 28 -17.06 3.52 9.49
CA ILE A 28 -16.45 4.69 10.12
C ILE A 28 -15.52 4.27 11.26
N LEU A 29 -15.97 3.40 12.16
CA LEU A 29 -15.17 2.89 13.28
C LEU A 29 -13.89 2.23 12.77
N ARG A 30 -14.00 1.38 11.75
CA ARG A 30 -12.86 0.72 11.13
C ARG A 30 -11.88 1.69 10.49
N TYR A 31 -12.36 2.74 9.83
CA TYR A 31 -11.48 3.79 9.31
C TYR A 31 -10.67 4.43 10.43
N PHE A 32 -11.30 4.77 11.55
CA PHE A 32 -10.62 5.35 12.70
C PHE A 32 -9.63 4.37 13.34
N VAL A 33 -10.01 3.10 13.52
CA VAL A 33 -9.11 2.05 14.04
C VAL A 33 -7.93 1.85 13.10
N GLY A 34 -8.14 1.79 11.79
CA GLY A 34 -7.07 1.69 10.80
C GLY A 34 -6.14 2.91 10.80
N LYS A 35 -6.71 4.11 11.00
CA LYS A 35 -5.93 5.35 11.18
C LYS A 35 -5.10 5.32 12.46
N LEU A 36 -5.64 4.77 13.55
CA LEU A 36 -4.94 4.61 14.83
C LEU A 36 -3.83 3.54 14.77
N MET A 37 -4.08 2.45 14.05
CA MET A 37 -3.11 1.36 13.86
C MET A 37 -2.01 1.68 12.84
N ARG A 38 -2.12 2.79 12.09
CA ARG A 38 -1.01 3.27 11.26
C ARG A 38 0.14 3.73 12.18
N SER A 39 1.03 2.78 12.49
CA SER A 39 2.32 3.09 13.06
C SER A 39 3.18 3.82 12.02
N PHE A 40 3.70 4.99 12.39
CA PHE A 40 4.74 5.65 11.62
C PHE A 40 6.05 4.90 11.89
N GLN A 41 6.38 3.95 11.03
CA GLN A 41 7.72 3.38 10.99
C GLN A 41 8.68 4.53 10.66
N THR A 42 9.56 4.88 11.60
CA THR A 42 10.66 5.79 11.32
C THR A 42 11.51 5.15 10.24
N PRO A 43 11.63 5.76 9.06
CA PRO A 43 12.40 5.17 7.97
C PRO A 43 13.86 5.04 8.40
N ASP A 44 14.46 3.89 8.14
CA ASP A 44 15.86 3.62 8.45
C ASP A 44 16.75 4.74 7.88
N GLU A 45 17.54 5.37 8.76
CA GLU A 45 18.38 6.52 8.44
C GLU A 45 19.32 6.23 7.27
N LYS A 46 19.82 4.99 7.17
CA LYS A 46 20.68 4.55 6.06
C LYS A 46 19.93 4.59 4.73
N LYS A 47 18.72 4.02 4.69
CA LYS A 47 17.87 4.01 3.49
C LYS A 47 17.44 5.41 3.07
N VAL A 48 17.12 6.28 4.03
CA VAL A 48 16.80 7.69 3.74
C VAL A 48 18.00 8.41 3.13
N ARG A 49 19.19 8.21 3.71
CA ARG A 49 20.43 8.81 3.22
C ARG A 49 20.77 8.37 1.79
N GLU A 50 20.63 7.07 1.50
CA GLU A 50 20.82 6.51 0.15
C GLU A 50 19.79 7.07 -0.84
N GLY A 51 18.50 7.15 -0.47
CA GLY A 51 17.46 7.74 -1.31
C GLY A 51 17.72 9.21 -1.64
N GLN A 52 18.16 10.00 -0.65
CA GLN A 52 18.54 11.40 -0.84
C GLN A 52 19.76 11.56 -1.74
N LEU A 53 20.75 10.66 -1.61
CA LEU A 53 21.92 10.63 -2.46
C LEU A 53 21.55 10.39 -3.93
N ILE A 54 20.68 9.40 -4.20
CA ILE A 54 20.18 9.09 -5.54
C ILE A 54 19.43 10.29 -6.13
N LEU A 55 18.58 10.94 -5.33
CA LEU A 55 17.84 12.13 -5.77
C LEU A 55 18.79 13.28 -6.14
N ARG A 56 19.82 13.52 -5.32
CA ARG A 56 20.86 14.54 -5.62
C ARG A 56 21.61 14.23 -6.90
N ALA A 57 21.98 12.97 -7.12
CA ALA A 57 22.66 12.55 -8.35
C ALA A 57 21.76 12.70 -9.59
N ARG A 58 20.49 12.33 -9.48
CA ARG A 58 19.49 12.55 -10.54
C ARG A 58 19.33 14.03 -10.86
N ASN A 59 19.24 14.88 -9.85
CA ASN A 59 19.14 16.32 -10.03
C ASN A 59 20.41 16.91 -10.64
N LEU A 60 21.59 16.44 -10.23
CA LEU A 60 22.86 16.85 -10.85
C LEU A 60 22.91 16.50 -12.34
N ARG A 61 22.40 15.32 -12.72
CA ARG A 61 22.30 14.90 -14.13
C ARG A 61 21.31 15.77 -14.90
N ALA A 62 20.13 16.02 -14.33
CA ALA A 62 19.07 16.80 -14.99
C ALA A 62 19.42 18.29 -15.11
N ALA A 63 20.04 18.87 -14.09
CA ALA A 63 20.43 20.28 -14.02
C ALA A 63 21.90 20.53 -14.40
N GLY A 64 22.57 19.56 -15.04
CA GLY A 64 23.99 19.64 -15.38
C GLY A 64 24.35 20.79 -16.32
N GLY A 65 23.39 21.30 -17.10
CA GLY A 65 23.56 22.45 -17.99
C GLY A 65 23.62 23.81 -17.29
N PHE A 66 23.19 23.90 -16.02
CA PHE A 66 23.16 25.17 -15.26
C PHE A 66 24.43 25.42 -14.44
N ILE A 67 25.36 24.46 -14.40
CA ILE A 67 26.59 24.53 -13.61
C ILE A 67 27.83 24.51 -14.52
N PRO A 68 28.92 25.18 -14.12
CA PRO A 68 30.17 25.14 -14.88
C PRO A 68 30.67 23.70 -15.08
N GLY A 69 31.14 23.38 -16.29
CA GLY A 69 31.54 22.03 -16.65
C GLY A 69 32.68 21.43 -15.81
N LYS A 70 33.50 22.26 -15.17
CA LYS A 70 34.52 21.82 -14.19
C LYS A 70 33.87 21.30 -12.90
N SER A 71 32.90 22.04 -12.37
CA SER A 71 32.15 21.69 -11.16
C SER A 71 31.26 20.46 -11.37
N PHE A 72 30.66 20.33 -12.56
CA PHE A 72 29.91 19.12 -12.93
C PHE A 72 30.80 17.88 -12.96
N ARG A 73 31.98 17.97 -13.61
CA ARG A 73 32.93 16.84 -13.69
C ARG A 73 33.43 16.40 -12.32
N SER A 74 33.76 17.33 -11.43
CA SER A 74 34.17 17.01 -10.05
C SER A 74 33.07 16.29 -9.27
N ARG A 75 31.82 16.77 -9.35
CA ARG A 75 30.68 16.12 -8.68
C ARG A 75 30.32 14.77 -9.30
N ARG A 76 30.43 14.64 -10.61
CA ARG A 76 30.26 13.35 -11.32
C ARG A 76 31.31 12.35 -10.84
N PHE A 77 32.57 12.76 -10.74
CA PHE A 77 33.64 11.91 -10.23
C PHE A 77 33.38 11.46 -8.79
N TYR A 78 32.92 12.36 -7.92
CA TYR A 78 32.54 12.02 -6.54
C TYR A 78 31.47 10.92 -6.43
N TYR A 79 30.50 10.92 -7.35
CA TYR A 79 29.43 9.91 -7.35
C TYR A 79 29.81 8.61 -8.07
N THR A 80 30.64 8.66 -9.10
CA THR A 80 30.88 7.55 -10.05
C THR A 80 32.28 6.91 -9.91
N ASN A 81 33.11 7.33 -8.94
CA ASN A 81 34.43 6.75 -8.75
C ASN A 81 34.38 5.22 -8.60
N GLU A 82 35.26 4.47 -9.26
CA GLU A 82 35.22 3.01 -9.32
C GLU A 82 35.68 2.34 -8.02
N GLU A 83 36.50 3.03 -7.21
CA GLU A 83 36.99 2.48 -5.94
C GLU A 83 36.12 2.88 -4.73
N ASN A 84 35.52 4.09 -4.74
CA ASN A 84 34.83 4.69 -3.60
C ASN A 84 33.60 5.54 -3.99
N GLY A 85 33.08 5.38 -5.21
CA GLY A 85 31.93 6.14 -5.67
C GLY A 85 30.70 5.82 -4.82
N LEU A 86 30.02 6.85 -4.33
CA LEU A 86 28.83 6.65 -3.47
C LEU A 86 27.66 5.95 -4.18
N LEU A 87 27.68 5.90 -5.52
CA LEU A 87 26.72 5.16 -6.33
C LEU A 87 27.31 3.88 -6.94
N PHE A 88 28.59 3.57 -6.65
CA PHE A 88 29.22 2.36 -7.12
C PHE A 88 28.77 1.19 -6.23
N VAL A 89 27.83 0.41 -6.75
CA VAL A 89 27.46 -0.87 -6.15
C VAL A 89 28.39 -1.93 -6.77
N PRO A 90 29.21 -2.64 -5.97
CA PRO A 90 30.06 -3.71 -6.49
C PRO A 90 29.24 -4.70 -7.33
N LYS A 91 29.71 -5.01 -8.55
CA LYS A 91 29.04 -5.97 -9.45
C LYS A 91 28.95 -7.33 -8.76
N GLY A 92 27.79 -7.65 -8.21
CA GLY A 92 27.52 -8.80 -7.34
C GLY A 92 26.50 -8.49 -6.23
N GLN A 93 26.35 -7.21 -5.87
CA GLN A 93 25.30 -6.70 -4.98
C GLN A 93 24.14 -6.06 -5.76
N ALA A 94 23.87 -6.50 -6.99
CA ALA A 94 22.58 -6.23 -7.60
C ALA A 94 21.54 -6.95 -6.74
N GLN A 95 21.00 -6.21 -5.78
CA GLN A 95 19.99 -6.66 -4.83
C GLN A 95 18.80 -7.14 -5.64
N ASN A 96 18.75 -8.44 -5.91
CA ASN A 96 17.51 -9.08 -6.28
C ASN A 96 16.54 -8.79 -5.13
N PRO A 97 15.39 -8.15 -5.37
CA PRO A 97 14.41 -7.87 -4.33
C PRO A 97 14.04 -9.14 -3.55
N GLN A 98 14.01 -10.30 -4.23
CA GLN A 98 13.84 -11.61 -3.62
C GLN A 98 15.01 -12.07 -2.73
N ALA A 99 16.27 -11.74 -3.05
CA ALA A 99 17.42 -12.17 -2.26
C ALA A 99 17.55 -11.37 -0.95
N GLN A 100 17.18 -10.09 -0.97
CA GLN A 100 17.10 -9.27 0.26
C GLN A 100 15.97 -9.69 1.19
N MET A 101 14.85 -10.17 0.65
CA MET A 101 13.77 -10.74 1.45
C MET A 101 14.21 -12.01 2.20
N PHE A 102 15.13 -12.79 1.63
CA PHE A 102 15.61 -14.02 2.25
C PHE A 102 16.74 -13.78 3.26
N SER A 103 17.53 -12.72 3.08
CA SER A 103 18.60 -12.35 4.01
C SER A 103 18.10 -11.61 5.26
N ASP A 104 16.97 -10.90 5.17
CA ASP A 104 16.39 -10.15 6.29
C ASP A 104 14.94 -10.59 6.62
N PRO A 105 14.76 -11.56 7.54
CA PRO A 105 13.45 -12.06 7.97
C PRO A 105 12.47 -10.97 8.43
N ASN A 106 12.99 -9.85 8.96
CA ASN A 106 12.17 -8.71 9.39
C ASN A 106 11.55 -7.93 8.21
N MET A 107 12.26 -7.79 7.09
CA MET A 107 11.74 -7.08 5.91
C MET A 107 10.65 -7.87 5.19
N ALA A 108 10.80 -9.20 5.10
CA ALA A 108 9.79 -10.08 4.55
C ALA A 108 8.52 -10.10 5.41
N MET A 109 8.68 -10.14 6.75
CA MET A 109 7.59 -10.00 7.71
C MET A 109 6.87 -8.67 7.56
N ASP A 110 7.56 -7.55 7.38
CA ASP A 110 6.92 -6.24 7.26
C ASP A 110 6.13 -6.08 5.96
N MET A 111 6.61 -6.64 4.84
CA MET A 111 5.81 -6.69 3.60
C MET A 111 4.63 -7.66 3.70
N MET A 112 4.82 -8.82 4.33
CA MET A 112 3.73 -9.77 4.55
C MET A 112 2.67 -9.18 5.49
N LYS A 113 3.06 -8.54 6.59
CA LYS A 113 2.17 -7.80 7.49
C LYS A 113 1.45 -6.70 6.75
N LYS A 114 2.13 -5.96 5.86
CA LYS A 114 1.50 -4.90 5.06
C LYS A 114 0.43 -5.49 4.12
N ASN A 115 0.75 -6.57 3.40
CA ASN A 115 -0.22 -7.24 2.52
C ASN A 115 -1.39 -7.84 3.30
N LEU A 116 -1.13 -8.52 4.42
CA LEU A 116 -2.15 -9.07 5.30
C LEU A 116 -3.03 -7.98 5.91
N SER A 117 -2.45 -6.84 6.30
CA SER A 117 -3.19 -5.70 6.84
C SER A 117 -4.12 -5.03 5.81
N MET A 118 -3.97 -5.34 4.52
CA MET A 118 -4.91 -4.93 3.47
C MET A 118 -5.93 -6.02 3.15
N ILE A 119 -5.49 -7.28 3.07
CA ILE A 119 -6.32 -8.44 2.70
C ILE A 119 -7.33 -8.80 3.80
N ILE A 120 -6.86 -8.93 5.05
CA ILE A 120 -7.71 -9.30 6.21
C ILE A 120 -8.92 -8.37 6.33
N PRO A 121 -8.73 -7.03 6.27
CA PRO A 121 -9.87 -6.14 6.32
C PRO A 121 -10.88 -6.42 5.19
N GLN A 122 -10.44 -6.65 3.95
CA GLN A 122 -11.33 -6.82 2.80
C GLN A 122 -12.11 -8.13 2.86
N SER A 123 -11.44 -9.23 3.22
CA SER A 123 -12.09 -10.54 3.39
C SER A 123 -13.10 -10.54 4.52
N LEU A 124 -12.80 -9.87 5.65
CA LEU A 124 -13.73 -9.76 6.76
C LEU A 124 -14.98 -8.95 6.37
N THR A 125 -14.81 -7.87 5.61
CA THR A 125 -15.94 -7.09 5.07
C THR A 125 -16.79 -7.93 4.13
N PHE A 126 -16.18 -8.72 3.25
CA PHE A 126 -16.90 -9.60 2.33
C PHE A 126 -17.68 -10.70 3.07
N ALA A 127 -17.05 -11.38 4.04
CA ALA A 127 -17.71 -12.40 4.85
C ALA A 127 -18.85 -11.82 5.71
N TRP A 128 -18.67 -10.60 6.23
CA TRP A 128 -19.70 -9.90 7.00
C TRP A 128 -20.89 -9.48 6.14
N VAL A 129 -20.64 -8.86 4.97
CA VAL A 129 -21.72 -8.55 4.01
C VAL A 129 -22.43 -9.83 3.59
N ASN A 130 -21.70 -10.91 3.34
CA ASN A 130 -22.30 -12.20 3.02
C ASN A 130 -23.15 -12.74 4.18
N PHE A 131 -22.67 -12.75 5.42
CA PHE A 131 -23.43 -13.25 6.58
C PHE A 131 -24.71 -12.44 6.88
N PHE A 132 -24.65 -11.11 6.81
CA PHE A 132 -25.79 -10.25 7.14
C PHE A 132 -26.78 -10.02 5.99
N PHE A 133 -26.34 -10.17 4.74
CA PHE A 133 -27.21 -10.10 3.55
C PHE A 133 -27.53 -11.48 2.94
N SER A 134 -26.96 -12.57 3.46
CA SER A 134 -27.31 -13.95 3.07
C SER A 134 -28.74 -14.25 3.55
N GLY A 135 -29.70 -14.10 2.63
CA GLY A 135 -31.13 -14.25 2.90
C GLY A 135 -31.98 -13.10 2.34
N PHE A 136 -31.35 -12.00 1.92
CA PHE A 136 -32.04 -10.88 1.27
C PHE A 136 -31.51 -10.68 -0.15
N VAL A 137 -32.42 -10.66 -1.14
CA VAL A 137 -32.08 -10.25 -2.51
C VAL A 137 -31.86 -8.74 -2.49
N ALA A 138 -30.60 -8.30 -2.41
CA ALA A 138 -30.25 -6.88 -2.31
C ALA A 138 -30.51 -6.10 -3.61
N ALA A 139 -30.33 -6.74 -4.78
CA ALA A 139 -30.65 -6.16 -6.08
C ALA A 139 -30.68 -7.24 -7.16
N LYS A 140 -31.58 -7.09 -8.15
CA LYS A 140 -31.47 -7.78 -9.44
C LYS A 140 -30.36 -7.10 -10.23
N TYR A 141 -29.23 -7.77 -10.40
CA TYR A 141 -28.19 -7.30 -11.30
C TYR A 141 -28.68 -7.50 -12.74
N PRO A 142 -28.77 -6.46 -13.59
CA PRO A 142 -29.09 -6.64 -14.99
C PRO A 142 -27.83 -7.18 -15.69
N SER A 143 -27.64 -8.49 -15.64
CA SER A 143 -26.77 -9.19 -16.59
C SER A 143 -27.57 -9.37 -17.88
N HIS A 144 -27.04 -8.82 -18.97
CA HIS A 144 -27.43 -9.22 -20.33
C HIS A 144 -27.27 -10.72 -20.52
#